data_AF-A0A967T5A2-F1
#
_entry.id   AF-A0A967T5A2-F1
#
_cell.length_a   1.000
_cell.length_b   1.000
_cell.length_c   1.000
_cell.angle_alpha   90.00
_cell.angle_beta   90.00
_cell.angle_gamma   90.00
#
_symmetry.space_group_name_H-M   'P 1'
#
loop_
_entity.id
_entity.type
_entity.pdbx_description
1 polymer ?
#
loop_
_entity_poly.entity_id
_entity_poly.type
_entity_poly.pdbx_seq_one_letter_code
_entity_poly.pdbx_strand_id
1 'polypeptide(L)'
;PLASGATGLEPWVATTNNLISILMIIGFTALYSTTGGLRSVIATDTVQFSIAMVGTLVYAIIVIIQSGGVGQIVESLIDLYGATFASQTLSFSPNTFEAFMPFLIIISLQWFFERNSDGTGYFAQRMMACRSDRDAKIAAFTFTWLQIFLRSLIWLVIGVGLLVVYPFDPVTASGEDFVAGRELLFATGIKDLLPPGIRGLMLTGMLAALASTIDTHLTWGASYWSNDLYLRIVNRAWLKREPSNKEQVIIARLSNVVILTIALII
;
A
#
# COMPACT_ATOMS: atom_id res chain seq x y z
N PRO A 1 21.69 -2.44 13.97
CA PRO A 1 22.54 -2.65 12.77
C PRO A 1 21.66 -3.13 11.61
N LEU A 2 21.01 -2.18 10.94
CA LEU A 2 20.03 -2.45 9.88
C LEU A 2 20.76 -2.55 8.54
N ALA A 3 20.62 -3.72 7.90
CA ALA A 3 20.94 -4.00 6.51
C ALA A 3 22.40 -3.72 6.05
N SER A 4 23.33 -4.61 6.40
CA SER A 4 24.49 -4.85 5.53
C SER A 4 23.99 -5.64 4.32
N GLY A 5 24.00 -5.00 3.16
CA GLY A 5 23.17 -5.37 2.02
C GLY A 5 23.54 -6.67 1.32
N ALA A 6 22.53 -7.27 0.69
CA ALA A 6 22.60 -8.30 -0.34
C ALA A 6 23.43 -7.90 -1.59
N THR A 7 24.08 -6.74 -1.59
CA THR A 7 24.80 -6.16 -2.73
C THR A 7 26.30 -6.00 -2.51
N GLY A 8 26.82 -6.18 -1.28
CA GLY A 8 28.26 -6.04 -0.98
C GLY A 8 28.84 -4.62 -1.17
N LEU A 9 27.99 -3.62 -1.41
CA LEU A 9 28.38 -2.22 -1.55
C LEU A 9 28.31 -1.51 -0.19
N GLU A 10 29.18 -0.52 0.04
CA GLU A 10 29.07 0.32 1.24
C GLU A 10 27.69 0.99 1.30
N PRO A 11 27.01 1.02 2.46
CA PRO A 11 25.62 1.49 2.58
C PRO A 11 25.35 2.88 1.99
N TRP A 12 26.32 3.78 2.04
CA TRP A 12 26.20 5.14 1.49
C TRP A 12 26.33 5.19 -0.04
N VAL A 13 26.94 4.18 -0.66
CA VAL A 13 27.04 4.01 -2.13
C VAL A 13 25.83 3.25 -2.67
N ALA A 14 25.30 2.31 -1.88
CA ALA A 14 24.15 1.48 -2.24
C ALA A 14 22.80 2.18 -2.10
N THR A 15 22.72 3.26 -1.30
CA THR A 15 21.49 4.00 -1.04
C THR A 15 21.54 5.37 -1.70
N THR A 16 20.60 5.65 -2.62
CA THR A 16 20.11 7.02 -2.76
C THR A 16 19.67 7.44 -1.36
N ASN A 17 20.33 8.44 -0.77
CA ASN A 17 20.12 8.84 0.63
C ASN A 17 18.62 8.78 0.96
N ASN A 18 18.22 7.82 1.79
CA ASN A 18 16.82 7.50 2.05
C ASN A 18 16.06 8.76 2.51
N LEU A 19 16.74 9.66 3.22
CA LEU A 19 16.20 10.94 3.64
C LEU A 19 15.88 11.84 2.44
N ILE A 20 16.76 11.93 1.45
CA ILE A 20 16.51 12.71 0.22
C ILE A 20 15.33 12.14 -0.54
N SER A 21 15.27 10.80 -0.70
CA SER A 21 14.15 10.13 -1.37
C SER A 21 12.82 10.41 -0.65
N ILE A 22 12.79 10.27 0.68
CA ILE A 22 11.62 10.56 1.51
C ILE A 22 11.22 12.03 1.38
N LEU A 23 12.16 12.96 1.51
CA LEU A 23 11.90 14.40 1.41
C LEU A 23 11.40 14.80 0.01
N MET A 24 11.91 14.19 -1.06
CA MET A 24 11.42 14.44 -2.42
C MET A 24 10.00 13.93 -2.61
N ILE A 25 9.70 12.71 -2.16
CA ILE A 25 8.34 12.14 -2.25
C ILE A 25 7.36 12.99 -1.44
N ILE A 26 7.70 13.29 -0.19
CA ILE A 26 6.87 14.12 0.69
C ILE A 26 6.69 15.52 0.11
N GLY A 27 7.77 16.15 -0.36
CA GLY A 27 7.70 17.49 -0.94
C GLY A 27 6.80 17.53 -2.18
N PHE A 28 6.92 16.55 -3.07
CA PHE A 28 6.07 16.45 -4.26
C PHE A 28 4.60 16.18 -3.89
N THR A 29 4.35 15.24 -2.98
CA THR A 29 3.01 14.89 -2.49
C THR A 29 2.33 16.05 -1.79
N ALA A 30 3.07 16.74 -0.91
CA ALA A 30 2.60 17.92 -0.21
C ALA A 30 2.21 19.03 -1.19
N LEU A 31 3.00 19.22 -2.26
CA LEU A 31 2.75 20.27 -3.24
C LEU A 31 1.38 20.11 -3.91
N TYR A 32 1.09 18.96 -4.52
CA TYR A 32 -0.18 18.78 -5.23
C TYR A 32 -1.39 18.61 -4.28
N SER A 33 -1.20 17.94 -3.14
CA SER A 33 -2.26 17.72 -2.14
C SER A 33 -2.70 19.04 -1.50
N THR A 34 -1.75 19.91 -1.15
CA THR A 34 -2.03 21.20 -0.51
C THR A 34 -2.63 22.21 -1.49
N THR A 35 -2.20 22.21 -2.76
CA THR A 35 -2.77 23.14 -3.75
C THR A 35 -4.16 22.71 -4.23
N GLY A 36 -4.34 21.41 -4.50
CA GLY A 36 -5.51 20.89 -5.20
C GLY A 36 -6.59 20.25 -4.32
N GLY A 37 -6.29 19.97 -3.05
CA GLY A 37 -7.23 19.35 -2.11
C GLY A 37 -7.73 17.98 -2.55
N LEU A 38 -8.85 17.54 -1.96
CA LEU A 38 -9.41 16.20 -2.18
C LEU A 38 -9.66 15.87 -3.66
N ARG A 39 -10.09 16.85 -4.46
CA ARG A 39 -10.36 16.62 -5.90
C ARG A 39 -9.09 16.28 -6.67
N SER A 40 -7.98 16.97 -6.38
CA SER A 40 -6.70 16.67 -7.03
C SER A 40 -6.17 15.31 -6.58
N VAL A 41 -6.28 15.01 -5.28
CA VAL A 41 -5.86 13.72 -4.72
C VAL A 41 -6.60 12.56 -5.39
N ILE A 42 -7.94 12.64 -5.52
CA ILE A 42 -8.71 11.59 -6.20
C ILE A 42 -8.27 11.41 -7.67
N ALA A 43 -7.98 12.50 -8.37
CA ALA A 43 -7.54 12.43 -9.77
C ALA A 43 -6.14 11.79 -9.89
N THR A 44 -5.20 12.16 -9.02
CA THR A 44 -3.87 11.56 -8.99
C THR A 44 -3.91 10.10 -8.57
N ASP A 45 -4.68 9.75 -7.52
CA ASP A 45 -4.88 8.38 -7.03
C ASP A 45 -5.38 7.46 -8.15
N THR A 46 -6.32 7.93 -8.97
CA THR A 46 -6.89 7.13 -10.07
C THR A 46 -5.82 6.76 -11.11
N VAL A 47 -4.97 7.71 -11.48
CA VAL A 47 -3.87 7.49 -12.44
C VAL A 47 -2.80 6.60 -11.82
N GLN A 48 -2.41 6.87 -10.57
CA GLN A 48 -1.44 6.11 -9.81
C GLN A 48 -1.85 4.65 -9.65
N PHE A 49 -3.10 4.40 -9.28
CA PHE A 49 -3.67 3.06 -9.19
C PHE A 49 -3.65 2.35 -10.54
N SER A 50 -4.04 3.04 -11.62
CA SER A 50 -4.03 2.46 -12.97
C SER A 50 -2.63 2.04 -13.41
N ILE A 51 -1.63 2.90 -13.17
CA ILE A 51 -0.22 2.61 -13.45
C ILE A 51 0.27 1.41 -12.64
N ALA A 52 -0.01 1.40 -11.33
CA ALA A 52 0.39 0.32 -10.43
C ALA A 52 -0.26 -1.02 -10.83
N MET A 53 -1.54 -1.01 -11.20
CA MET A 53 -2.25 -2.22 -11.63
C MET A 53 -1.70 -2.77 -12.94
N VAL A 54 -1.42 -1.93 -13.94
CA VAL A 54 -0.81 -2.37 -15.20
C VAL A 54 0.60 -2.92 -14.94
N GLY A 55 1.42 -2.21 -14.16
CA GLY A 55 2.78 -2.67 -13.82
C GLY A 55 2.77 -4.01 -13.09
N THR A 56 1.89 -4.18 -12.11
CA THR A 56 1.74 -5.42 -11.33
C THR A 56 1.22 -6.56 -12.21
N LEU A 57 0.25 -6.30 -13.10
CA LEU A 57 -0.28 -7.32 -14.01
C LEU A 57 0.81 -7.83 -14.96
N VAL A 58 1.57 -6.92 -15.57
CA VAL A 58 2.69 -7.28 -16.44
C VAL A 58 3.75 -8.06 -15.66
N TYR A 59 4.03 -7.66 -14.42
CA TYR A 59 4.97 -8.40 -13.57
C TYR A 59 4.49 -9.81 -13.27
N ALA A 60 3.21 -9.99 -12.93
CA ALA A 60 2.62 -11.32 -12.74
C ALA A 60 2.75 -12.20 -13.98
N ILE A 61 2.47 -11.64 -15.17
CA ILE A 61 2.63 -12.38 -16.44
C ILE A 61 4.08 -12.83 -16.63
N ILE A 62 5.06 -11.96 -16.40
CA ILE A 62 6.48 -12.29 -16.53
C ILE A 62 6.87 -13.38 -15.53
N VAL A 63 6.45 -13.26 -14.26
CA VAL A 63 6.71 -14.29 -13.25
C VAL A 63 6.12 -15.63 -13.67
N ILE A 64 4.86 -15.66 -14.13
CA ILE A 64 4.22 -16.89 -14.61
C ILE A 64 5.04 -17.54 -15.73
N ILE A 65 5.50 -16.75 -16.71
CA ILE A 65 6.32 -17.27 -17.82
C ILE A 65 7.62 -17.86 -17.28
N GLN A 66 8.29 -17.17 -16.37
CA GLN A 66 9.57 -17.64 -15.80
C GLN A 66 9.42 -18.83 -14.85
N SER A 67 8.25 -19.01 -14.24
CA SER A 67 7.90 -20.20 -13.49
C SER A 67 7.48 -21.39 -14.38
N GLY A 68 7.51 -21.26 -15.72
CA GLY A 68 7.09 -22.32 -16.64
C GLY A 68 5.58 -22.41 -16.89
N GLY A 69 4.81 -21.42 -16.45
CA GLY A 69 3.35 -21.34 -16.58
C GLY A 69 2.59 -21.64 -15.28
N VAL A 70 1.31 -21.25 -15.23
CA VAL A 70 0.49 -21.36 -14.00
C VAL A 70 0.34 -22.82 -13.53
N GLY A 71 0.22 -23.76 -14.46
CA GLY A 71 0.12 -25.18 -14.13
C GLY A 71 1.40 -25.74 -13.49
N GLN A 72 2.57 -25.25 -13.94
CA GLN A 72 3.86 -25.75 -13.48
C GLN A 72 4.23 -25.22 -12.10
N ILE A 73 3.72 -24.04 -11.70
CA ILE A 73 4.02 -23.44 -10.39
C ILE A 73 3.74 -24.41 -9.25
N VAL A 74 2.62 -25.13 -9.29
CA VAL A 74 2.24 -26.07 -8.21
C VAL A 74 3.20 -27.25 -8.15
N GLU A 75 3.50 -27.86 -9.31
CA GLU A 75 4.42 -29.00 -9.41
C GLU A 75 5.83 -28.61 -8.96
N SER A 76 6.36 -27.49 -9.46
CA SER A 76 7.68 -27.00 -9.05
C SER A 76 7.74 -26.64 -7.57
N LEU A 77 6.66 -26.14 -6.98
CA LEU A 77 6.62 -25.87 -5.54
C LEU A 77 6.68 -27.17 -4.72
N ILE A 78 6.02 -28.24 -5.18
CA ILE A 78 6.08 -29.57 -4.57
C ILE A 78 7.48 -30.16 -4.71
N ASP A 79 8.10 -30.05 -5.89
CA ASP A 79 9.44 -30.59 -6.14
C ASP A 79 10.52 -29.87 -5.32
N LEU A 80 10.40 -28.55 -5.17
CA LEU A 80 11.39 -27.73 -4.45
C LEU A 80 11.24 -27.81 -2.93
N TYR A 81 10.03 -27.76 -2.40
CA TYR A 81 9.77 -27.61 -0.96
C TYR A 81 8.99 -28.77 -0.33
N GLY A 82 8.56 -29.73 -1.14
CA GLY A 82 7.73 -30.86 -0.71
C GLY A 82 6.23 -30.58 -0.70
N ALA A 83 5.44 -31.66 -0.77
CA ALA A 83 3.98 -31.59 -0.88
C ALA A 83 3.31 -30.91 0.32
N THR A 84 3.83 -31.11 1.54
CA THR A 84 3.28 -30.51 2.76
C THR A 84 3.40 -28.98 2.73
N PHE A 85 4.57 -28.46 2.37
CA PHE A 85 4.80 -27.02 2.28
C PHE A 85 3.94 -26.39 1.18
N ALA A 86 3.88 -27.02 0.00
CA ALA A 86 3.06 -26.55 -1.11
C ALA A 86 1.57 -26.49 -0.73
N SER A 87 1.06 -27.55 -0.08
CA SER A 87 -0.33 -27.61 0.38
C SER A 87 -0.66 -26.55 1.44
N GLN A 88 0.26 -26.25 2.34
CA GLN A 88 0.06 -25.19 3.35
C GLN A 88 0.13 -23.79 2.73
N THR A 89 1.08 -23.57 1.82
CA THR A 89 1.31 -22.26 1.18
C THR A 89 0.18 -21.86 0.22
N LEU A 90 -0.40 -22.83 -0.49
CA LEU A 90 -1.48 -22.59 -1.44
C LEU A 90 -2.88 -22.60 -0.81
N SER A 91 -2.99 -22.96 0.48
CA SER A 91 -4.29 -23.01 1.15
C SER A 91 -4.78 -21.62 1.54
N PHE A 92 -6.07 -21.38 1.33
CA PHE A 92 -6.73 -20.12 1.74
C PHE A 92 -6.95 -20.03 3.26
N SER A 93 -6.87 -21.15 3.96
CA SER A 93 -7.03 -21.23 5.41
C SER A 93 -6.06 -22.26 6.00
N PRO A 94 -5.74 -22.21 7.29
CA PRO A 94 -4.95 -23.26 7.91
C PRO A 94 -5.60 -24.64 7.73
N ASN A 95 -4.80 -25.64 7.37
CA ASN A 95 -5.28 -26.99 7.09
C ASN A 95 -5.54 -27.83 8.35
N THR A 96 -5.15 -27.34 9.53
CA THR A 96 -5.32 -28.02 10.81
C THR A 96 -6.44 -27.37 11.63
N PHE A 97 -7.28 -28.19 12.26
CA PHE A 97 -8.38 -27.71 13.10
C PHE A 97 -7.90 -26.82 14.26
N GLU A 98 -6.74 -27.14 14.82
CA GLU A 98 -6.10 -26.38 15.91
C GLU A 98 -5.72 -24.96 15.49
N ALA A 99 -5.32 -24.74 14.24
CA ALA A 99 -4.97 -23.41 13.72
C ALA A 99 -6.17 -22.70 13.06
N PHE A 100 -7.17 -23.46 12.60
CA PHE A 100 -8.34 -22.92 11.93
C PHE A 100 -9.19 -22.02 12.83
N MET A 101 -9.49 -22.46 14.05
CA MET A 101 -10.30 -21.65 14.98
C MET A 101 -9.58 -20.36 15.41
N PRO A 102 -8.29 -20.38 15.84
CA PRO A 102 -7.53 -19.16 16.07
C PRO A 102 -7.46 -18.24 14.85
N PHE A 103 -7.27 -18.79 13.65
CA PHE A 103 -7.26 -18.01 12.40
C PHE A 103 -8.60 -17.31 12.15
N LEU A 104 -9.73 -18.01 12.30
CA LEU A 104 -11.05 -17.40 12.16
C LEU A 104 -11.27 -16.31 13.20
N ILE A 105 -10.85 -16.53 14.45
CA ILE A 105 -10.93 -15.51 15.50
C ILE A 105 -10.08 -14.30 15.12
N ILE A 106 -8.82 -14.50 14.74
CA ILE A 106 -7.91 -13.41 14.38
C ILE A 106 -8.46 -12.62 13.19
N ILE A 107 -8.86 -13.28 12.11
CA ILE A 107 -9.44 -12.59 10.95
C ILE A 107 -10.73 -11.87 11.36
N SER A 108 -11.65 -12.52 12.06
CA SER A 108 -12.92 -11.90 12.43
C SER A 108 -12.71 -10.67 13.32
N LEU A 109 -11.85 -10.77 14.34
CA LEU A 109 -11.52 -9.66 15.22
C LEU A 109 -10.75 -8.57 14.48
N GLN A 110 -9.84 -8.93 13.56
CA GLN A 110 -9.11 -7.96 12.75
C GLN A 110 -10.08 -7.14 11.91
N TRP A 111 -11.02 -7.77 11.20
CA TRP A 111 -12.04 -7.06 10.41
C TRP A 111 -13.02 -6.26 11.27
N PHE A 112 -13.37 -6.76 12.46
CA PHE A 112 -14.28 -6.05 13.37
C PHE A 112 -13.63 -4.80 13.99
N PHE A 113 -12.38 -4.92 14.44
CA PHE A 113 -11.62 -3.84 15.10
C PHE A 113 -10.76 -3.01 14.13
N GLU A 114 -10.78 -3.33 12.83
CA GLU A 114 -10.08 -2.52 11.85
C GLU A 114 -10.55 -1.08 11.95
N ARG A 115 -9.60 -0.14 11.96
CA ARG A 115 -9.81 1.26 12.32
C ARG A 115 -10.90 1.99 11.51
N ASN A 116 -11.33 1.42 10.39
CA ASN A 116 -12.35 1.96 9.51
C ASN A 116 -13.50 0.97 9.22
N SER A 117 -13.74 -0.02 10.07
CA SER A 117 -14.78 -1.05 9.87
C SER A 117 -16.20 -0.48 9.85
N ASP A 118 -16.40 0.67 10.51
CA ASP A 118 -17.64 1.46 10.51
C ASP A 118 -17.75 2.42 9.30
N GLY A 119 -16.78 2.39 8.38
CA GLY A 119 -16.75 3.24 7.20
C GLY A 119 -16.33 4.69 7.48
N THR A 120 -15.80 4.98 8.68
CA THR A 120 -15.33 6.33 9.05
C THR A 120 -13.98 6.69 8.43
N GLY A 121 -13.40 7.80 8.87
CA GLY A 121 -12.10 8.26 8.41
C GLY A 121 -12.11 8.75 6.96
N TYR A 122 -11.05 8.42 6.22
CA TYR A 122 -10.89 8.83 4.84
C TYR A 122 -11.89 8.12 3.89
N PHE A 123 -12.50 7.01 4.30
CA PHE A 123 -13.58 6.38 3.54
C PHE A 123 -14.85 7.24 3.57
N ALA A 124 -15.26 7.69 4.76
CA ALA A 124 -16.37 8.64 4.90
C ALA A 124 -16.13 9.92 4.08
N GLN A 125 -14.92 10.47 4.12
CA GLN A 125 -14.57 11.65 3.32
C GLN A 125 -14.82 11.44 1.82
N ARG A 126 -14.44 10.28 1.27
CA ARG A 126 -14.63 9.94 -0.14
C ARG A 126 -16.08 9.63 -0.48
N MET A 127 -16.81 8.94 0.40
CA MET A 127 -18.24 8.65 0.22
C MET A 127 -19.08 9.94 0.24
N MET A 128 -18.82 10.85 1.17
CA MET A 128 -19.52 12.14 1.27
C MET A 128 -19.19 13.10 0.10
N ALA A 129 -18.06 12.89 -0.58
CA ALA A 129 -17.69 13.65 -1.78
C ALA A 129 -18.43 13.16 -3.05
N CYS A 130 -19.13 12.03 -2.98
CA CYS A 130 -19.92 11.52 -4.10
C CYS A 130 -21.19 12.37 -4.30
N ARG A 131 -21.65 12.47 -5.55
CA ARG A 131 -22.82 13.30 -5.91
C ARG A 131 -24.13 12.75 -5.35
N SER A 132 -24.23 11.43 -5.21
CA SER A 132 -25.40 10.72 -4.71
C SER A 132 -25.00 9.48 -3.92
N ASP A 133 -25.91 8.97 -3.09
CA ASP A 133 -25.76 7.70 -2.37
C ASP A 133 -25.49 6.52 -3.32
N ARG A 134 -26.13 6.53 -4.50
CA ARG A 134 -25.87 5.53 -5.54
C ARG A 134 -24.42 5.56 -6.01
N ASP A 135 -23.88 6.75 -6.25
CA ASP A 135 -22.48 6.90 -6.69
C ASP A 135 -21.50 6.45 -5.59
N ALA A 136 -21.81 6.74 -4.31
CA ALA A 136 -21.00 6.28 -3.19
C ALA A 136 -20.97 4.75 -3.09
N LYS A 137 -22.12 4.07 -3.28
CA LYS A 137 -22.21 2.61 -3.31
C LYS A 137 -21.42 2.00 -4.48
N ILE A 138 -21.52 2.60 -5.67
CA ILE A 138 -20.75 2.17 -6.85
C ILE A 138 -19.25 2.34 -6.60
N ALA A 139 -18.83 3.45 -6.00
CA ALA A 139 -17.44 3.71 -5.64
C ALA A 139 -16.92 2.66 -4.63
N ALA A 140 -17.69 2.37 -3.59
CA ALA A 140 -17.35 1.34 -2.59
C ALA A 140 -17.21 -0.05 -3.22
N PHE A 141 -18.16 -0.45 -4.07
CA PHE A 141 -18.10 -1.73 -4.77
C PHE A 141 -16.88 -1.80 -5.70
N THR A 142 -16.63 -0.74 -6.47
CA THR A 142 -15.49 -0.67 -7.39
C THR A 142 -14.17 -0.75 -6.63
N PHE A 143 -14.04 -0.06 -5.50
CA PHE A 143 -12.89 -0.16 -4.61
C PHE A 143 -12.68 -1.59 -4.12
N THR A 144 -13.70 -2.23 -3.54
CA THR A 144 -13.60 -3.60 -3.03
C THR A 144 -13.19 -4.58 -4.13
N TRP A 145 -13.78 -4.48 -5.32
CA TRP A 145 -13.43 -5.40 -6.42
C TRP A 145 -12.04 -5.17 -6.98
N LEU A 146 -11.66 -3.93 -7.26
CA LEU A 146 -10.38 -3.64 -7.91
C LEU A 146 -9.21 -3.68 -6.93
N GLN A 147 -9.33 -3.00 -5.79
CA GLN A 147 -8.26 -2.83 -4.82
C GLN A 147 -8.11 -4.04 -3.90
N ILE A 148 -9.22 -4.64 -3.44
CA ILE A 148 -9.14 -5.76 -2.49
C ILE A 148 -9.06 -7.07 -3.25
N PHE A 149 -10.06 -7.40 -4.08
CA PHE A 149 -10.12 -8.70 -4.72
C PHE A 149 -9.10 -8.88 -5.86
N LEU A 150 -9.24 -8.10 -6.94
CA LEU A 150 -8.45 -8.30 -8.16
C LEU A 150 -6.95 -8.12 -7.92
N ARG A 151 -6.56 -7.03 -7.24
CA ARG A 151 -5.15 -6.76 -6.93
C ARG A 151 -4.52 -7.87 -6.07
N SER A 152 -5.22 -8.36 -5.05
CA SER A 152 -4.67 -9.41 -4.17
C SER A 152 -4.43 -10.72 -4.91
N LEU A 153 -5.30 -11.07 -5.87
CA LEU A 153 -5.10 -12.25 -6.72
C LEU A 153 -3.83 -12.14 -7.57
N ILE A 154 -3.56 -10.96 -8.14
CA ILE A 154 -2.34 -10.73 -8.94
C ILE A 154 -1.09 -10.88 -8.07
N TRP A 155 -1.13 -10.34 -6.84
CA TRP A 155 0.00 -10.42 -5.91
C TRP A 155 0.28 -11.83 -5.42
N LEU A 156 -0.77 -12.65 -5.21
CA LEU A 156 -0.62 -14.04 -4.81
C LEU A 156 0.20 -14.82 -5.84
N VAL A 157 -0.11 -14.67 -7.13
CA VAL A 157 0.61 -15.36 -8.20
C VAL A 157 2.08 -14.92 -8.27
N ILE A 158 2.36 -13.62 -8.09
CA ILE A 158 3.73 -13.12 -8.02
C ILE A 158 4.47 -13.75 -6.83
N GLY A 159 3.88 -13.73 -5.64
CA GLY A 159 4.51 -14.23 -4.42
C GLY A 159 4.87 -15.71 -4.51
N VAL A 160 3.93 -16.55 -4.96
CA VAL A 160 4.17 -17.99 -5.12
C VAL A 160 5.13 -18.26 -6.29
N GLY A 161 4.96 -17.59 -7.42
CA GLY A 161 5.82 -17.79 -8.59
C GLY A 161 7.28 -17.40 -8.30
N LEU A 162 7.53 -16.36 -7.50
CA LEU A 162 8.88 -15.99 -7.09
C LEU A 162 9.55 -17.02 -6.18
N LEU A 163 8.80 -17.77 -5.37
CA LEU A 163 9.36 -18.89 -4.59
C LEU A 163 9.86 -20.03 -5.48
N VAL A 164 9.29 -20.16 -6.69
CA VAL A 164 9.72 -21.13 -7.71
C VAL A 164 10.93 -20.60 -8.50
N VAL A 165 10.90 -19.31 -8.89
CA VAL A 165 11.98 -18.69 -9.66
C VAL A 165 13.25 -18.50 -8.83
N TYR A 166 13.09 -18.20 -7.54
CA TYR A 166 14.18 -18.00 -6.58
C TYR A 166 14.02 -18.97 -5.40
N PRO A 167 14.43 -20.24 -5.58
CA PRO A 167 14.24 -21.25 -4.54
C PRO A 167 15.14 -21.00 -3.33
N PHE A 168 14.60 -21.22 -2.14
CA PHE A 168 15.35 -21.29 -0.89
C PHE A 168 15.78 -22.73 -0.60
N ASP A 169 16.86 -22.91 0.16
CA ASP A 169 17.23 -24.23 0.65
C ASP A 169 16.11 -24.77 1.56
N PRO A 170 15.55 -25.96 1.30
CA PRO A 170 14.47 -26.56 2.08
C PRO A 170 14.75 -26.65 3.58
N VAL A 171 16.02 -26.79 3.98
CA VAL A 171 16.42 -26.84 5.41
C VAL A 171 16.24 -25.48 6.08
N THR A 172 16.45 -24.40 5.32
CA THR A 172 16.32 -23.01 5.78
C THR A 172 14.98 -22.38 5.43
N ALA A 173 14.10 -23.09 4.72
CA ALA A 173 12.77 -22.63 4.31
C ALA A 173 11.76 -22.59 5.49
N SER A 174 12.25 -22.27 6.68
CA SER A 174 11.51 -22.09 7.91
C SER A 174 12.27 -21.11 8.82
N GLY A 175 11.55 -20.34 9.65
CA GLY A 175 12.14 -19.36 10.56
C GLY A 175 12.23 -17.93 10.00
N GLU A 176 12.82 -17.02 10.78
CA GLU A 176 12.82 -15.57 10.52
C GLU A 176 13.61 -15.18 9.26
N ASP A 177 14.74 -15.83 9.00
CA ASP A 177 15.59 -15.55 7.83
C ASP A 177 14.86 -15.87 6.52
N PHE A 178 14.07 -16.94 6.49
CA PHE A 178 13.22 -17.28 5.35
C PHE A 178 12.14 -16.22 5.12
N VAL A 179 11.49 -15.75 6.19
CA VAL A 179 10.46 -14.70 6.08
C VAL A 179 11.07 -13.43 5.49
N ALA A 180 12.22 -12.98 6.03
CA ALA A 180 12.92 -11.80 5.54
C ALA A 180 13.39 -11.96 4.08
N GLY A 181 13.96 -13.12 3.73
CA GLY A 181 14.39 -13.43 2.36
C GLY A 181 13.23 -13.44 1.38
N ARG A 182 12.10 -14.06 1.76
CA ARG A 182 10.88 -14.13 0.94
C ARG A 182 10.27 -12.75 0.71
N GLU A 183 10.27 -11.88 1.71
CA GLU A 183 9.78 -10.49 1.56
C GLU A 183 10.62 -9.69 0.56
N LEU A 184 11.92 -9.96 0.47
CA LEU A 184 12.82 -9.30 -0.48
C LEU A 184 12.58 -9.73 -1.93
N LEU A 185 12.03 -10.93 -2.16
CA LEU A 185 11.86 -11.49 -3.51
C LEU A 185 11.05 -10.60 -4.43
N PHE A 186 10.05 -9.88 -3.91
CA PHE A 186 9.24 -8.99 -4.73
C PHE A 186 10.11 -7.90 -5.39
N ALA A 187 11.01 -7.28 -4.63
CA ALA A 187 11.94 -6.27 -5.13
C ALA A 187 13.06 -6.89 -5.99
N THR A 188 13.56 -8.06 -5.61
CA THR A 188 14.56 -8.81 -6.40
C THR A 188 14.01 -9.15 -7.78
N GLY A 189 12.79 -9.70 -7.88
CA GLY A 189 12.19 -10.02 -9.18
C GLY A 189 11.90 -8.78 -10.04
N ILE A 190 11.61 -7.61 -9.45
CA ILE A 190 11.55 -6.35 -10.20
C ILE A 190 12.90 -6.01 -10.82
N LYS A 191 13.99 -6.19 -10.06
CA LYS A 191 15.37 -5.91 -10.49
C LYS A 191 15.89 -6.94 -11.49
N ASP A 192 15.45 -8.18 -11.42
CA ASP A 192 16.10 -9.25 -12.18
C ASP A 192 15.24 -9.70 -13.38
N LEU A 193 13.91 -9.68 -13.26
CA LEU A 193 12.99 -10.18 -14.30
C LEU A 193 12.42 -9.09 -15.20
N LEU A 194 12.19 -7.87 -14.68
CA LEU A 194 11.53 -6.83 -15.47
C LEU A 194 12.50 -6.13 -16.42
N PRO A 195 12.13 -5.95 -17.71
CA PRO A 195 12.96 -5.24 -18.67
C PRO A 195 13.00 -3.73 -18.37
N PRO A 196 13.97 -3.01 -18.95
CA PRO A 196 14.00 -1.55 -18.92
C PRO A 196 12.64 -0.97 -19.38
N GLY A 197 12.20 0.12 -18.76
CA GLY A 197 10.85 0.67 -18.97
C GLY A 197 9.82 0.07 -18.02
N ILE A 198 9.55 -1.24 -18.07
CA ILE A 198 8.59 -1.90 -17.18
C ILE A 198 9.07 -1.87 -15.73
N ARG A 199 10.38 -2.07 -15.51
CA ARG A 199 11.00 -1.87 -14.19
C ARG A 199 10.78 -0.45 -13.68
N GLY A 200 10.95 0.55 -14.54
CA GLY A 200 10.70 1.96 -14.21
C GLY A 200 9.23 2.20 -13.87
N LEU A 201 8.31 1.65 -14.65
CA LEU A 201 6.86 1.72 -14.40
C LEU A 201 6.50 1.12 -13.02
N MET A 202 7.11 0.00 -12.67
CA MET A 202 6.88 -0.66 -11.38
C MET A 202 7.40 0.17 -10.21
N LEU A 203 8.62 0.71 -10.32
CA LEU A 203 9.18 1.63 -9.32
C LEU A 203 8.31 2.88 -9.17
N THR A 204 7.85 3.47 -10.28
CA THR A 204 6.89 4.59 -10.26
C THR A 204 5.59 4.20 -9.57
N GLY A 205 5.04 3.01 -9.85
CA GLY A 205 3.83 2.50 -9.20
C GLY A 205 3.99 2.33 -7.68
N MET A 206 5.15 1.88 -7.22
CA MET A 206 5.46 1.75 -5.78
C MET A 206 5.54 3.12 -5.10
N LEU A 207 6.23 4.08 -5.73
CA LEU A 207 6.31 5.46 -5.23
C LEU A 207 4.93 6.13 -5.23
N ALA A 208 4.13 5.88 -6.26
CA ALA A 208 2.77 6.34 -6.38
C ALA A 208 1.86 5.80 -5.27
N ALA A 209 1.97 4.52 -4.92
CA ALA A 209 1.21 3.93 -3.81
C ALA A 209 1.55 4.59 -2.46
N LEU A 210 2.83 4.88 -2.22
CA LEU A 210 3.26 5.62 -1.03
C LEU A 210 2.72 7.05 -1.03
N ALA A 211 2.80 7.75 -2.17
CA ALA A 211 2.28 9.11 -2.33
C ALA A 211 0.76 9.18 -2.05
N SER A 212 -0.02 8.25 -2.61
CA SER A 212 -1.48 8.12 -2.41
C SER A 212 -1.87 7.82 -0.95
N THR A 213 -0.99 7.17 -0.19
CA THR A 213 -1.22 6.95 1.24
C THR A 213 -0.99 8.23 2.02
N ILE A 214 0.10 8.93 1.72
CA ILE A 214 0.47 10.19 2.38
C ILE A 214 -0.59 11.26 2.11
N ASP A 215 -0.98 11.50 0.86
CA ASP A 215 -1.96 12.54 0.53
C ASP A 215 -3.35 12.27 1.13
N THR A 216 -3.75 11.00 1.25
CA THR A 216 -4.97 10.58 1.93
C THR A 216 -4.94 11.00 3.39
N HIS A 217 -3.84 10.72 4.09
CA HIS A 217 -3.70 11.08 5.49
C HIS A 217 -3.58 12.59 5.71
N LEU A 218 -2.91 13.30 4.80
CA LEU A 218 -2.83 14.77 4.84
C LEU A 218 -4.20 15.41 4.63
N THR A 219 -4.92 15.06 3.56
CA THR A 219 -6.24 15.64 3.27
C THR A 219 -7.29 15.29 4.31
N TRP A 220 -7.21 14.09 4.89
CA TRP A 220 -8.05 13.69 6.00
C TRP A 220 -7.70 14.44 7.29
N GLY A 221 -6.42 14.49 7.66
CA GLY A 221 -5.94 15.21 8.84
C GLY A 221 -6.22 16.71 8.77
N ALA A 222 -6.03 17.33 7.60
CA ALA A 222 -6.36 18.72 7.38
C ALA A 222 -7.85 19.02 7.59
N SER A 223 -8.74 18.08 7.26
CA SER A 223 -10.18 18.25 7.46
C SER A 223 -10.56 18.34 8.95
N TYR A 224 -9.92 17.54 9.81
CA TYR A 224 -10.10 17.65 11.28
C TYR A 224 -9.55 18.98 11.80
N TRP A 225 -8.38 19.39 11.30
CA TRP A 225 -7.77 20.63 11.73
C TRP A 225 -8.62 21.84 11.36
N SER A 226 -9.15 21.90 10.14
CA SER A 226 -9.96 23.02 9.68
C SER A 226 -11.36 23.04 10.27
N ASN A 227 -12.05 21.88 10.36
CA ASN A 227 -13.45 21.83 10.77
C ASN A 227 -13.61 21.69 12.29
N ASP A 228 -12.90 20.75 12.91
CA ASP A 228 -13.10 20.42 14.32
C ASP A 228 -12.28 21.31 15.25
N LEU A 229 -11.00 21.53 14.94
CA LEU A 229 -10.17 22.42 15.75
C LEU A 229 -10.43 23.89 15.43
N TYR A 230 -10.25 24.29 14.17
CA TYR A 230 -10.27 25.70 13.83
C TYR A 230 -11.68 26.29 13.75
N LEU A 231 -12.58 25.72 12.96
CA LEU A 231 -13.94 26.25 12.83
C LEU A 231 -14.73 26.07 14.13
N ARG A 232 -14.79 24.85 14.67
CA ARG A 232 -15.66 24.55 15.81
C ARG A 232 -15.10 25.04 17.15
N ILE A 233 -13.84 24.73 17.49
CA ILE A 233 -13.27 25.09 18.79
C ILE A 233 -12.78 26.54 18.79
N VAL A 234 -11.83 26.89 17.91
CA VAL A 234 -11.19 28.20 17.92
C VAL A 234 -12.18 29.31 17.55
N ASN A 235 -12.87 29.20 16.41
CA ASN A 235 -13.71 30.29 15.93
C ASN A 235 -15.07 30.35 16.59
N ARG A 236 -15.83 29.25 16.63
CA ARG A 236 -17.20 29.26 17.18
C ARG A 236 -17.22 29.24 18.71
N ALA A 237 -16.46 28.36 19.35
CA ALA A 237 -16.51 28.24 20.81
C ALA A 237 -15.72 29.36 21.53
N TRP A 238 -14.51 29.70 21.07
CA TRP A 238 -13.66 30.67 21.76
C TRP A 238 -13.83 32.09 21.24
N LEU A 239 -13.64 32.31 19.93
CA LEU A 239 -13.66 33.65 19.34
C LEU A 239 -15.09 34.15 19.01
N LYS A 240 -16.10 33.26 19.08
CA LYS A 240 -17.50 33.52 18.74
C LYS A 240 -17.70 34.24 17.39
N ARG A 241 -16.95 33.82 16.37
CA ARG A 241 -17.02 34.34 15.00
C ARG A 241 -17.14 33.22 13.97
N GLU A 242 -17.62 33.57 12.78
CA GLU A 242 -17.56 32.68 11.62
C GLU A 242 -16.34 33.05 10.75
N PRO A 243 -15.43 32.11 10.48
CA PRO A 243 -14.26 32.37 9.64
C PRO A 243 -14.65 32.40 8.16
N SER A 244 -13.94 33.20 7.37
CA SER A 244 -14.15 33.26 5.92
C SER A 244 -13.77 31.95 5.23
N ASN A 245 -14.38 31.64 4.08
CA ASN A 245 -13.97 30.49 3.25
C ASN A 245 -12.47 30.53 2.89
N LYS A 246 -11.92 31.72 2.61
CA LYS A 246 -10.48 31.86 2.31
C LYS A 246 -9.62 31.49 3.51
N GLU A 247 -10.05 31.91 4.69
CA GLU A 247 -9.37 31.64 5.95
C GLU A 247 -9.37 30.14 6.28
N GLN A 248 -10.52 29.46 6.12
CA GLN A 248 -10.62 28.01 6.32
C GLN A 248 -9.70 27.23 5.36
N VAL A 249 -9.65 27.63 4.08
CA VAL A 249 -8.76 26.99 3.10
C VAL A 249 -7.28 27.21 3.45
N ILE A 250 -6.89 28.42 3.89
CA ILE A 250 -5.51 28.69 4.31
C ILE A 250 -5.14 27.82 5.50
N ILE A 251 -6.02 27.70 6.50
CA ILE A 251 -5.76 26.86 7.68
C ILE A 251 -5.67 25.38 7.31
N ALA A 252 -6.54 24.89 6.43
CA ALA A 252 -6.45 23.53 5.92
C ALA A 252 -5.14 23.26 5.15
N ARG A 253 -4.58 24.27 4.46
CA ARG A 253 -3.29 24.14 3.78
C ARG A 253 -2.11 24.20 4.75
N LEU A 254 -2.17 25.08 5.75
CA LEU A 254 -1.13 25.19 6.78
C LEU A 254 -1.08 23.93 7.66
N SER A 255 -2.23 23.32 7.95
CA SER A 255 -2.28 22.08 8.73
C SER A 255 -1.54 20.94 8.05
N ASN A 256 -1.59 20.81 6.72
CA ASN A 256 -0.77 19.83 5.99
C ASN A 256 0.72 20.00 6.28
N VAL A 257 1.22 21.24 6.27
CA VAL A 257 2.64 21.53 6.54
C VAL A 257 2.99 21.18 7.99
N VAL A 258 2.12 21.50 8.94
CA VAL A 258 2.30 21.17 10.36
C VAL A 258 2.30 19.65 10.57
N ILE A 259 1.32 18.93 10.02
CA ILE A 259 1.22 17.47 10.12
C ILE A 259 2.47 16.80 9.54
N LEU A 260 2.93 17.24 8.36
CA LEU A 260 4.16 16.74 7.75
C LEU A 260 5.40 17.02 8.60
N THR A 261 5.50 18.22 9.17
CA THR A 261 6.66 18.59 10.00
C THR A 261 6.71 17.71 11.25
N ILE A 262 5.57 17.49 11.91
CA ILE A 262 5.48 16.59 13.07
C ILE A 262 5.85 15.17 12.66
N ALA A 263 5.31 14.67 11.54
CA ALA A 263 5.58 13.32 11.05
C ALA A 263 7.05 13.09 10.64
N LEU A 264 7.80 14.15 10.30
CA LEU A 264 9.24 14.08 10.00
C LEU A 264 10.13 14.12 11.25
N ILE A 265 9.62 14.62 12.37
CA ILE A 265 10.37 14.78 13.63
C ILE A 265 10.28 13.52 14.50
N ILE A 266 9.13 12.84 14.46
CA ILE A 266 8.86 11.60 15.22
C ILE A 266 9.44 10.40 14.48
#